data_AF-A0A3E1EJZ7-F1
#
_entry.id   AF-A0A3E1EJZ7-F1
#
_cell.length_a   1.000
_cell.length_b   1.000
_cell.length_c   1.000
_cell.angle_alpha   90.00
_cell.angle_beta   90.00
_cell.angle_gamma   90.00
#
_symmetry.space_group_name_H-M   'P 1'
#
loop_
_entity.id
_entity.type
_entity.pdbx_description
1 polymer ?
#
loop_
_entity_poly.entity_id
_entity_poly.type
_entity_poly.pdbx_seq_one_letter_code
_entity_poly.pdbx_strand_id
1 'polypeptide(L)'
;MTATITIDSSGRLVLPKAMRDALHLRPGSKLRAEIIGDKISLGSDVEEALIIRSPDGLPVVVGWEGFDAVKAIAESRKEHEDRILAYRNRRP
;
A
#
# COMPACT_ATOMS: atom_id res chain seq x y z
N MET A 1 -0.61 -1.45 -19.87
CA MET A 1 -1.59 -2.56 -19.80
C MET A 1 -2.97 -1.96 -20.03
N THR A 2 -3.79 -2.51 -20.91
CA THR A 2 -5.11 -1.95 -21.29
C THR A 2 -6.15 -3.07 -21.38
N ALA A 3 -7.36 -2.82 -20.89
CA ALA A 3 -8.48 -3.76 -20.96
C ALA A 3 -9.78 -2.99 -21.13
N THR A 4 -10.70 -3.54 -21.94
CA THR A 4 -12.08 -3.06 -22.02
C THR A 4 -12.89 -3.69 -20.90
N ILE A 5 -13.59 -2.88 -20.11
CA ILE A 5 -14.37 -3.32 -18.95
C ILE A 5 -15.80 -2.84 -19.14
N THR A 6 -16.77 -3.72 -18.88
CA THR A 6 -18.20 -3.37 -18.94
C THR A 6 -18.73 -3.17 -17.52
N ILE A 7 -19.60 -2.18 -17.35
CA ILE A 7 -20.32 -1.93 -16.10
C ILE A 7 -21.43 -2.98 -15.96
N ASP A 8 -21.51 -3.64 -14.81
CA ASP A 8 -22.60 -4.59 -14.53
C ASP A 8 -23.94 -3.88 -14.28
N SER A 9 -25.03 -4.63 -14.17
CA SER A 9 -26.37 -4.07 -13.91
C SER A 9 -26.49 -3.31 -12.58
N SER A 10 -25.54 -3.53 -11.66
CA SER A 10 -25.48 -2.87 -10.35
C SER A 10 -24.57 -1.63 -10.37
N GLY A 11 -24.04 -1.24 -11.54
CA GLY A 11 -23.15 -0.08 -11.67
C GLY A 11 -21.70 -0.34 -11.25
N ARG A 12 -21.29 -1.61 -11.08
CA ARG A 12 -19.93 -1.97 -10.64
C ARG A 12 -19.03 -2.28 -11.83
N LEU A 13 -17.75 -1.94 -11.67
CA LEU A 13 -16.68 -2.27 -12.60
C LEU A 13 -15.86 -3.42 -12.02
N VAL A 14 -15.60 -4.46 -12.82
CA VAL A 14 -14.75 -5.58 -12.41
C VAL A 14 -13.35 -5.39 -12.97
N LEU A 15 -12.38 -5.06 -12.11
CA LEU A 15 -10.98 -4.98 -12.53
C LEU A 15 -10.43 -6.37 -12.88
N PRO A 16 -9.81 -6.56 -14.06
CA PRO A 16 -9.17 -7.83 -14.42
C PRO A 16 -8.11 -8.25 -13.39
N LYS A 17 -7.96 -9.57 -13.20
CA LYS A 17 -7.03 -10.14 -12.20
C LYS A 17 -5.63 -9.56 -12.31
N ALA A 18 -5.06 -9.52 -13.50
CA ALA A 18 -3.70 -9.05 -13.70
C ALA A 18 -3.51 -7.55 -13.37
N MET A 19 -4.54 -6.71 -13.49
CA MET A 19 -4.49 -5.32 -13.03
C MET A 19 -4.58 -5.23 -11.51
N ARG A 20 -5.44 -6.05 -10.87
CA ARG A 20 -5.52 -6.13 -9.41
C ARG A 20 -4.18 -6.57 -8.80
N ASP A 21 -3.56 -7.59 -9.37
CA ASP A 21 -2.30 -8.13 -8.90
C ASP A 21 -1.16 -7.10 -9.08
N ALA A 22 -1.08 -6.42 -10.22
CA ALA A 22 -0.08 -5.38 -10.47
C ALA A 22 -0.19 -4.18 -9.51
N LEU A 23 -1.42 -3.81 -9.15
CA LEU A 23 -1.71 -2.73 -8.20
C LEU A 23 -1.83 -3.22 -6.74
N HIS A 24 -1.54 -4.50 -6.48
CA HIS A 24 -1.61 -5.14 -5.15
C HIS A 24 -2.98 -4.96 -4.45
N LEU A 25 -4.06 -4.86 -5.22
CA LEU A 25 -5.41 -4.67 -4.71
C LEU A 25 -5.94 -5.98 -4.12
N ARG A 26 -6.52 -5.89 -2.92
CA ARG A 26 -7.14 -7.02 -2.22
C ARG A 26 -8.63 -6.75 -2.02
N PRO A 27 -9.45 -7.79 -1.83
CA PRO A 27 -10.84 -7.58 -1.39
C PRO A 27 -10.87 -6.70 -0.14
N GLY A 28 -11.68 -5.63 -0.17
CA GLY A 28 -11.76 -4.64 0.91
C GLY A 28 -10.74 -3.49 0.84
N SER A 29 -9.82 -3.47 -0.15
CA SER A 29 -8.99 -2.29 -0.42
C SER A 29 -9.87 -1.07 -0.72
N LYS A 30 -9.60 0.04 -0.03
CA LYS A 30 -10.24 1.33 -0.29
C LYS A 30 -9.47 2.08 -1.37
N LEU A 31 -10.20 2.64 -2.32
CA LEU A 31 -9.66 3.42 -3.41
C LEU A 31 -10.34 4.79 -3.44
N ARG A 32 -9.54 5.82 -3.66
CA ARG A 32 -10.02 7.15 -4.00
C ARG A 32 -10.31 7.21 -5.48
N ALA A 33 -11.50 7.66 -5.83
CA ALA A 33 -11.91 7.85 -7.22
C ALA A 33 -12.03 9.34 -7.52
N GLU A 34 -11.37 9.80 -8.57
CA GLU A 34 -11.39 11.19 -9.01
C GLU A 34 -11.75 11.26 -10.50
N ILE A 35 -12.52 12.28 -10.87
CA ILE A 35 -12.83 12.56 -12.28
C ILE A 35 -11.81 13.58 -12.78
N ILE A 36 -11.00 13.17 -13.75
CA ILE A 36 -10.00 14.01 -14.39
C ILE A 36 -10.36 14.12 -15.87
N GLY A 37 -11.02 15.22 -16.25
CA GLY A 37 -11.56 15.39 -17.60
C GLY A 37 -12.66 14.37 -17.90
N ASP A 38 -12.40 13.52 -18.89
CA ASP A 38 -13.29 12.43 -19.33
C ASP A 38 -12.90 11.06 -18.75
N LYS A 39 -11.99 11.02 -17.78
CA LYS A 39 -11.44 9.78 -17.20
C LYS A 39 -11.72 9.69 -15.70
N ILE A 40 -11.90 8.45 -15.25
CA ILE A 40 -11.90 8.11 -13.82
C ILE A 40 -10.48 7.67 -13.46
N SER A 41 -9.84 8.41 -12.57
CA SER A 41 -8.58 8.01 -11.94
C SER A 41 -8.88 7.30 -10.62
N LEU A 42 -8.26 6.15 -10.42
CA LEU A 42 -8.37 5.37 -9.17
C LEU A 42 -7.00 5.36 -8.50
N GLY A 43 -6.92 5.96 -7.32
CA GLY A 43 -5.75 5.96 -6.46
C GLY A 43 -6.00 5.12 -5.20
N SER A 44 -4.93 4.64 -4.58
CA SER A 44 -5.07 4.02 -3.26
C SER A 44 -5.55 5.07 -2.26
N ASP A 45 -6.51 4.73 -1.40
CA ASP A 45 -7.00 5.64 -0.34
C ASP A 45 -6.06 5.67 0.88
N VAL A 46 -4.76 5.44 0.65
CA VAL A 46 -3.73 5.71 1.66
C VAL A 46 -3.32 7.15 1.46
N GLU A 47 -3.30 7.92 2.53
CA GLU A 47 -2.70 9.25 2.52
C GLU A 47 -1.27 9.15 1.99
N GLU A 48 -0.93 10.07 1.09
CA GLU A 48 0.41 10.16 0.53
C GLU A 48 1.41 10.33 1.67
N ALA A 49 2.45 9.50 1.66
CA ALA A 49 3.49 9.61 2.66
C ALA A 49 4.20 10.96 2.50
N LEU A 50 4.18 11.76 3.56
CA LEU A 50 4.90 13.02 3.61
C LEU A 50 6.40 12.73 3.57
N ILE A 51 7.10 13.41 2.67
CA ILE A 51 8.55 13.41 2.59
C ILE A 51 9.04 14.77 3.03
N ILE A 52 9.79 14.84 4.12
CA ILE A 52 10.45 16.05 4.60
C ILE A 52 11.96 15.93 4.39
N ARG A 53 12.67 17.04 4.32
CA ARG A 53 14.15 17.02 4.40
C ARG A 53 14.58 17.19 5.84
N SER A 54 15.51 16.35 6.29
CA SER A 54 16.18 16.53 7.59
C SER A 54 17.03 17.81 7.59
N PRO A 55 17.47 18.30 8.76
CA PRO A 55 18.43 19.40 8.86
C PRO A 55 19.71 19.17 8.04
N ASP A 56 20.11 17.90 7.90
CA ASP A 56 21.30 17.47 7.15
C ASP A 56 21.02 17.23 5.65
N GLY A 57 19.80 17.53 5.19
CA GLY A 57 19.40 17.44 3.78
C GLY A 57 18.94 16.06 3.30
N LEU A 58 18.85 15.05 4.17
CA LEU A 58 18.36 13.72 3.81
C LEU A 58 16.83 13.73 3.65
N PRO A 59 16.26 13.17 2.57
CA PRO A 59 14.82 12.98 2.46
C PRO A 59 14.37 11.89 3.44
N VAL A 60 13.43 12.24 4.31
CA VAL A 60 12.84 11.40 5.35
C VAL A 60 11.36 11.23 5.06
N VAL A 61 10.92 9.97 4.94
CA VAL A 61 9.51 9.63 4.86
C VAL A 61 8.95 9.66 6.28
N VAL A 62 8.11 10.64 6.59
CA VAL A 62 7.47 10.78 7.91
C VAL A 62 6.18 9.97 8.05
N GLY A 63 5.73 9.36 6.94
CA GLY A 63 4.47 8.62 6.88
C GLY A 63 3.31 9.56 6.61
N TRP A 64 2.11 9.15 7.01
CA TRP A 64 0.88 9.92 6.82
C TRP A 64 0.22 10.25 8.17
N GLU A 65 -0.92 10.94 8.17
CA GLU A 65 -1.60 11.33 9.40
C GLU A 65 -2.02 10.07 10.18
N GLY A 66 -1.53 9.94 11.42
CA GLY A 66 -1.75 8.74 12.24
C GLY A 66 -0.77 7.58 12.02
N PHE A 67 0.26 7.75 11.20
CA PHE A 67 1.35 6.77 11.07
C PHE A 67 2.32 6.84 12.26
N ASP A 68 2.38 5.77 13.07
CA ASP A 68 3.35 5.65 14.17
C ASP A 68 4.61 4.90 13.70
N ALA A 69 5.62 5.67 13.30
CA ALA A 69 6.90 5.14 12.84
C ALA A 69 7.64 4.33 13.92
N VAL A 70 7.51 4.71 15.19
CA VAL A 70 8.19 4.02 16.30
C VAL A 70 7.59 2.64 16.48
N LYS A 71 6.27 2.55 16.46
CA LYS A 71 5.55 1.28 16.52
C LYS A 71 5.88 0.37 15.33
N ALA A 72 5.90 0.91 14.12
CA ALA A 72 6.25 0.15 12.92
C ALA A 72 7.68 -0.43 12.99
N ILE A 73 8.65 0.35 13.48
CA ILE A 73 10.02 -0.12 13.70
C ILE A 73 10.08 -1.21 14.78
N ALA A 74 9.32 -1.04 15.87
CA ALA A 74 9.27 -2.02 16.95
C ALA A 74 8.70 -3.37 16.48
N GLU A 75 7.62 -3.35 15.68
CA GLU A 75 7.03 -4.55 15.07
C GLU A 75 8.02 -5.23 14.13
N SER A 76 8.70 -4.48 13.26
CA SER A 76 9.72 -5.03 12.35
C SER A 76 10.90 -5.68 13.09
N ARG A 77 11.35 -5.08 14.21
CA ARG A 77 12.41 -5.67 15.05
C ARG A 77 11.95 -6.99 15.66
N LYS A 78 10.73 -7.05 16.16
CA LYS A 78 10.15 -8.27 16.74
C LYS A 78 10.04 -9.39 15.70
N GLU A 79 9.56 -9.09 14.49
CA GLU A 79 9.54 -10.06 13.38
C GLU A 79 10.94 -10.57 13.02
N HIS A 80 11.94 -9.69 13.05
CA HIS A 80 13.33 -10.07 12.81
C HIS A 80 13.88 -10.99 13.91
N GLU A 81 13.60 -10.69 15.17
CA GLU A 81 13.97 -11.51 16.33
C GLU A 81 13.31 -12.89 16.27
N ASP A 82 12.01 -12.94 15.98
CA ASP A 82 11.27 -14.20 15.83
C ASP A 82 11.86 -15.05 14.69
N ARG A 83 12.25 -14.41 13.59
CA ARG A 83 12.93 -15.09 12.48
C ARG A 83 14.29 -15.64 12.90
N ILE A 84 15.10 -14.86 13.61
CA ILE A 84 16.41 -15.31 14.13
C ILE A 84 16.24 -16.49 15.11
N LEU A 85 15.29 -16.38 16.04
CA LEU A 85 14.99 -17.43 17.02
C LEU A 85 14.49 -18.71 16.34
N ALA A 86 13.65 -18.60 15.32
CA ALA A 86 13.21 -19.73 14.51
C ALA A 86 14.39 -20.41 13.79
N TYR A 87 15.38 -19.65 13.30
CA TYR A 87 16.61 -20.23 12.75
C TYR A 87 17.47 -20.90 13.83
N ARG A 88 17.56 -20.32 15.03
CA ARG A 88 18.34 -20.86 16.15
C ARG A 88 17.77 -22.19 16.65
N ASN A 89 16.45 -22.32 16.74
CA ASN A 89 15.77 -23.55 17.19
C ASN A 89 15.73 -24.66 16.13
N ARG A 90 16.19 -24.39 14.90
CA ARG A 90 16.22 -25.34 13.77
C ARG A 90 17.61 -25.91 13.50
N ARG A 91 18.63 -25.52 14.29
CA ARG A 91 19.93 -26.20 14.32
C ARG A 91 19.84 -27.40 15.27
N PRO A 92 20.25 -28.61 14.85
CA PRO A 92 20.28 -29.79 15.71
C PRO A 92 21.28 -29.65 16.85
#